data_AF-A0AAW0E887-F1
#
_entry.id   AF-A0AAW0E887-F1
#
_cell.length_a   1.000
_cell.length_b   1.000
_cell.length_c   1.000
_cell.angle_alpha   90.00
_cell.angle_beta   90.00
_cell.angle_gamma   90.00
#
_symmetry.space_group_name_H-M   'P 1'
#
loop_
_entity.id
_entity.type
_entity.pdbx_description
1 polymer ?
#
loop_
_entity_poly.entity_id
_entity_poly.type
_entity_poly.pdbx_seq_one_letter_code
_entity_poly.pdbx_strand_id
1 'polypeptide(L)'
;MARIPPDGLNTSSLIAAKGAELKFWIIKTNESAEKKVLNVSGTVETLRSNLAAYYGLDLTINPRAEAINVPTVDESIRDRQWADLVALGVEWKEAIKAGRSFKLLEPVLDTSKHVVESILSVDQDQPKNQVTVAHAPPTLSLNQLQHNSANPGSFANHSVPALRTSTIPSPHNTTTQPEIHSTNPTQSISVSSSTASLEKNTTAQREAGILDDMSTVIAGLERCVGLRQIIEQIESGEVQAIRDRYGPSEPGRRGTAHSSWSKYSNLVSKRERIYRVLTQDFAGDKDRFFTAVSEILEKVQKISRDFNF
;
A
#
# COMPACT_ATOMS: atom_id res chain seq x y z
N MET A 1 -43.00 4.77 5.43
CA MET A 1 -42.66 3.58 6.24
C MET A 1 -41.20 3.68 6.60
N ALA A 2 -40.86 3.67 7.90
CA ALA A 2 -39.47 3.65 8.35
C ALA A 2 -38.85 2.30 7.96
N ARG A 3 -37.69 2.31 7.30
CA ARG A 3 -36.96 1.09 6.94
C ARG A 3 -36.16 0.64 8.16
N ILE A 4 -36.10 -0.66 8.40
CA ILE A 4 -35.32 -1.22 9.52
C ILE A 4 -33.84 -1.21 9.11
N PRO A 5 -32.95 -0.52 9.86
CA PRO A 5 -31.53 -0.52 9.57
C PRO A 5 -30.89 -1.91 9.83
N PRO A 6 -29.84 -2.30 9.08
CA PRO A 6 -29.07 -3.51 9.34
C PRO A 6 -28.46 -3.50 10.75
N ASP A 7 -28.21 -4.68 11.30
CA ASP A 7 -27.61 -4.82 12.63
C ASP A 7 -26.33 -3.98 12.77
N GLY A 8 -26.28 -3.19 13.84
CA GLY A 8 -25.15 -2.30 14.15
C GLY A 8 -25.13 -0.96 13.39
N LEU A 9 -26.06 -0.70 12.46
CA LEU A 9 -26.18 0.59 11.80
C LEU A 9 -27.04 1.55 12.65
N ASN A 10 -26.38 2.50 13.32
CA ASN A 10 -27.00 3.60 14.06
C ASN A 10 -26.26 4.92 13.76
N THR A 11 -26.76 6.06 14.23
CA THR A 11 -26.16 7.37 13.94
C THR A 11 -24.69 7.44 14.37
N SER A 12 -24.35 6.90 15.54
CA SER A 12 -22.98 6.90 16.07
C SER A 12 -22.04 6.05 15.22
N SER A 13 -22.45 4.83 14.85
CA SER A 13 -21.65 3.95 14.01
C SER A 13 -21.50 4.50 12.59
N LEU A 14 -22.53 5.16 12.06
CA LEU A 14 -22.49 5.79 10.74
C LEU A 14 -21.51 6.97 10.67
N ILE A 15 -21.43 7.79 11.74
CA ILE A 15 -20.47 8.89 11.84
C ILE A 15 -19.03 8.36 11.95
N ALA A 16 -18.81 7.31 12.75
CA ALA A 16 -17.49 6.73 12.96
C ALA A 16 -17.00 5.84 11.81
N ALA A 17 -17.91 5.33 10.97
CA ALA A 17 -17.60 4.30 9.98
C ALA A 17 -16.59 4.74 8.92
N LYS A 18 -15.69 3.83 8.57
CA LYS A 18 -14.71 3.98 7.48
C LYS A 18 -15.34 3.59 6.14
N GLY A 19 -14.67 3.96 5.04
CA GLY A 19 -15.18 3.71 3.68
C GLY A 19 -15.48 2.23 3.35
N ALA A 20 -14.80 1.28 3.98
CA ALA A 20 -15.08 -0.15 3.79
C ALA A 20 -16.40 -0.59 4.46
N GLU A 21 -16.64 -0.14 5.69
CA GLU A 21 -17.85 -0.44 6.47
C GLU A 21 -19.09 0.16 5.81
N LEU A 22 -18.99 1.40 5.32
CA LEU A 22 -20.07 2.06 4.58
C LEU A 22 -20.46 1.27 3.32
N LYS A 23 -19.47 0.78 2.56
CA LYS A 23 -19.72 -0.04 1.37
C LYS A 23 -20.38 -1.36 1.72
N PHE A 24 -19.94 -2.00 2.80
CA PHE A 24 -20.55 -3.23 3.30
C PHE A 24 -22.04 -3.03 3.64
N TRP A 25 -22.40 -1.97 4.37
CA TRP A 25 -23.79 -1.67 4.68
C TRP A 25 -24.61 -1.32 3.45
N ILE A 26 -24.04 -0.61 2.46
CA ILE A 26 -24.72 -0.33 1.19
C ILE A 26 -25.01 -1.63 0.42
N ILE A 27 -24.06 -2.57 0.38
CA ILE A 27 -24.24 -3.88 -0.27
C ILE A 27 -25.36 -4.65 0.43
N LYS A 28 -25.31 -4.81 1.76
CA LYS A 28 -26.37 -5.41 2.57
C LYS A 28 -27.74 -4.77 2.32
N THR A 29 -27.77 -3.44 2.25
CA THR A 29 -29.02 -2.68 2.00
C THR A 29 -29.59 -2.97 0.61
N ASN A 30 -28.74 -3.04 -0.42
CA ASN A 30 -29.15 -3.37 -1.78
C ASN A 30 -29.60 -4.83 -1.90
N GLU A 31 -28.94 -5.76 -1.21
CA GLU A 31 -29.33 -7.17 -1.12
C GLU A 31 -30.71 -7.33 -0.49
N SER A 32 -30.95 -6.71 0.67
CA SER A 32 -32.26 -6.75 1.35
C SER A 32 -33.38 -6.05 0.58
N ALA A 33 -33.04 -5.12 -0.31
CA ALA A 33 -34.01 -4.44 -1.18
C ALA A 33 -34.26 -5.19 -2.51
N GLU A 34 -33.52 -6.28 -2.76
CA GLU A 34 -33.49 -7.05 -4.02
C GLU A 34 -33.24 -6.18 -5.27
N LYS A 35 -32.71 -4.95 -5.07
CA LYS A 35 -32.45 -3.98 -6.13
C LYS A 35 -31.40 -2.97 -5.69
N LYS A 36 -30.70 -2.40 -6.66
CA LYS A 36 -29.71 -1.35 -6.43
C LYS A 36 -30.40 -0.02 -6.08
N VAL A 37 -30.58 0.24 -4.79
CA VAL A 37 -31.16 1.47 -4.25
C VAL A 37 -30.10 2.53 -3.93
N LEU A 38 -28.89 2.10 -3.58
CA LEU A 38 -27.78 2.97 -3.17
C LEU A 38 -26.52 2.69 -4.02
N ASN A 39 -25.78 3.75 -4.35
CA ASN A 39 -24.51 3.64 -5.06
C ASN A 39 -23.35 3.31 -4.11
N VAL A 40 -22.53 2.33 -4.50
CA VAL A 40 -21.35 1.85 -3.72
C VAL A 40 -20.11 2.74 -3.94
N SER A 41 -20.12 3.58 -4.97
CA SER A 41 -19.05 4.52 -5.30
C SER A 41 -19.37 5.93 -4.80
N GLY A 42 -18.35 6.64 -4.32
CA GLY A 42 -18.46 8.01 -3.81
C GLY A 42 -17.40 8.32 -2.76
N THR A 43 -17.37 9.59 -2.32
CA THR A 43 -16.63 9.99 -1.13
C THR A 43 -17.32 9.46 0.14
N VAL A 44 -16.59 9.36 1.24
CA VAL A 44 -17.11 8.85 2.52
C VAL A 44 -18.33 9.63 2.98
N GLU A 45 -18.29 10.97 2.89
CA GLU A 45 -19.40 11.87 3.23
C GLU A 45 -20.66 11.61 2.39
N THR A 46 -20.51 11.39 1.07
CA THR A 46 -21.65 11.08 0.20
C THR A 46 -22.26 9.72 0.55
N LEU A 47 -21.43 8.71 0.85
CA LEU A 47 -21.92 7.39 1.26
C LEU A 47 -22.67 7.47 2.60
N ARG A 48 -22.14 8.22 3.59
CA ARG A 48 -22.82 8.47 4.87
C ARG A 48 -24.14 9.20 4.69
N SER A 49 -24.15 10.28 3.91
CA SER A 49 -25.37 11.06 3.65
C SER A 49 -26.45 10.22 2.96
N ASN A 50 -26.07 9.36 2.02
CA ASN A 50 -27.01 8.49 1.31
C ASN A 50 -27.62 7.43 2.23
N LEU A 51 -26.81 6.79 3.09
CA LEU A 51 -27.30 5.84 4.09
C LEU A 51 -28.21 6.53 5.11
N ALA A 52 -27.81 7.70 5.61
CA ALA A 52 -28.59 8.49 6.54
C ALA A 52 -29.96 8.87 5.96
N ALA A 53 -29.99 9.38 4.73
CA ALA A 53 -31.22 9.73 4.03
C ALA A 53 -32.12 8.52 3.79
N TYR A 54 -31.55 7.36 3.46
CA TYR A 54 -32.30 6.13 3.19
C TYR A 54 -32.99 5.55 4.42
N TYR A 55 -32.32 5.60 5.59
CA TYR A 55 -32.85 5.08 6.85
C TYR A 55 -33.53 6.15 7.73
N GLY A 56 -33.46 7.43 7.35
CA GLY A 56 -33.99 8.53 8.16
C GLY A 56 -33.17 8.82 9.41
N LEU A 57 -31.85 8.63 9.35
CA LEU A 57 -30.93 8.95 10.45
C LEU A 57 -30.50 10.42 10.33
N ASP A 58 -30.63 11.18 11.41
CA ASP A 58 -30.20 12.58 11.45
C ASP A 58 -28.71 12.67 11.80
N LEU A 59 -27.88 13.11 10.84
CA LEU A 59 -26.44 13.30 11.03
C LEU A 59 -26.09 14.59 11.80
N THR A 60 -27.05 15.50 11.99
CA THR A 60 -26.80 16.76 12.73
C THR A 60 -26.75 16.54 14.24
N ILE A 61 -27.35 15.46 14.71
CA ILE A 61 -27.21 14.98 16.08
C ILE A 61 -25.81 14.37 16.18
N ASN A 62 -24.80 15.22 16.36
CA ASN A 62 -23.47 14.79 16.72
C ASN A 62 -23.59 14.18 18.12
N PRO A 63 -23.55 12.84 18.28
CA PRO A 63 -23.53 12.25 19.59
C PRO A 63 -22.18 12.64 20.16
N ARG A 64 -22.16 13.70 20.98
CA ARG A 64 -21.00 14.16 21.71
C ARG A 64 -20.47 12.95 22.47
N ALA A 65 -19.43 12.34 21.91
CA ALA A 65 -18.97 11.03 22.29
C ALA A 65 -18.54 11.06 23.75
N GLU A 66 -19.38 10.53 24.64
CA GLU A 66 -18.83 9.83 25.79
C GLU A 66 -18.03 8.69 25.18
N ALA A 67 -16.71 8.83 25.23
CA ALA A 67 -15.77 7.85 24.73
C ALA A 67 -15.90 6.57 25.55
N ILE A 68 -16.93 5.79 25.25
CA ILE A 68 -16.95 4.37 25.56
C ILE A 68 -15.80 3.83 24.73
N ASN A 69 -14.70 3.51 25.39
CA ASN A 69 -13.58 2.75 24.84
C ASN A 69 -14.13 1.38 24.44
N VAL A 70 -14.88 1.31 23.35
CA VAL A 70 -15.19 0.07 22.67
C VAL A 70 -13.84 -0.42 22.19
N PRO A 71 -13.35 -1.58 22.69
CA PRO A 71 -12.09 -2.13 22.23
C PRO A 71 -12.16 -2.19 20.72
N THR A 72 -11.28 -1.44 20.07
CA THR A 72 -11.22 -1.40 18.61
C THR A 72 -11.15 -2.86 18.16
N VAL A 73 -11.97 -3.27 17.20
CA VAL A 73 -12.08 -4.68 16.78
C VAL A 73 -10.71 -5.33 16.55
N ASP A 74 -9.72 -4.57 16.09
CA ASP A 74 -8.31 -4.97 15.99
C ASP A 74 -7.69 -5.47 17.31
N GLU A 75 -7.97 -4.85 18.45
CA GLU A 75 -7.42 -5.26 19.74
C GLU A 75 -8.01 -6.60 20.19
N SER A 76 -9.32 -6.77 20.10
CA SER A 76 -9.97 -8.05 20.41
C SER A 76 -9.55 -9.18 19.47
N ILE A 77 -9.28 -8.87 18.19
CA ILE A 77 -8.77 -9.84 17.22
C ILE A 77 -7.33 -10.21 17.57
N ARG A 78 -6.47 -9.24 17.88
CA ARG A 78 -5.09 -9.51 18.31
C ARG A 78 -5.07 -10.34 19.57
N ASP A 79 -5.88 -10.01 20.56
CA ASP A 79 -5.94 -10.75 21.82
C ASP A 79 -6.37 -12.19 21.59
N ARG A 80 -7.36 -12.41 20.72
CA ARG A 80 -7.81 -13.77 20.35
C ARG A 80 -6.74 -14.53 19.57
N GLN A 81 -6.07 -13.89 18.61
CA GLN A 81 -4.96 -14.50 17.87
C GLN A 81 -3.79 -14.86 18.79
N TRP A 82 -3.46 -14.01 19.75
CA TRP A 82 -2.43 -14.30 20.75
C TRP A 82 -2.85 -15.43 21.69
N ALA A 83 -4.11 -15.46 22.12
CA ALA A 83 -4.63 -16.55 22.94
C ALA A 83 -4.55 -17.91 22.21
N ASP A 84 -4.92 -17.95 20.92
CA ASP A 84 -4.83 -19.15 20.09
C ASP A 84 -3.37 -19.62 19.93
N LEU A 85 -2.43 -18.69 19.73
CA LEU A 85 -0.99 -19.01 19.66
C LEU A 85 -0.44 -19.54 20.98
N VAL A 86 -0.88 -18.99 22.12
CA VAL A 86 -0.50 -19.49 23.45
C VAL A 86 -1.04 -20.90 23.66
N ALA A 87 -2.29 -21.16 23.27
CA ALA A 87 -2.90 -22.49 23.34
C ALA A 87 -2.13 -23.51 22.49
N LEU A 88 -1.76 -23.16 21.25
CA LEU A 88 -0.92 -23.98 20.39
C LEU A 88 0.46 -24.27 21.01
N GLY A 89 1.05 -23.28 21.68
CA GLY A 89 2.32 -23.47 22.39
C GLY A 89 2.21 -24.46 23.56
N VAL A 90 1.11 -24.43 24.31
CA VAL A 90 0.84 -25.41 25.39
C VAL A 90 0.67 -26.81 24.81
N GLU A 91 -0.14 -26.96 23.76
CA GLU A 91 -0.35 -28.25 23.09
C GLU A 91 0.97 -28.83 22.54
N TRP A 92 1.81 -27.99 21.95
CA TRP A 92 3.12 -28.39 21.45
C TRP A 92 4.02 -28.92 22.58
N LYS A 93 4.07 -28.23 23.72
CA LYS A 93 4.85 -28.66 24.89
C LYS A 93 4.35 -30.00 25.44
N GLU A 94 3.03 -30.20 25.50
CA GLU A 94 2.44 -31.47 25.92
C GLU A 94 2.72 -32.62 24.94
N ALA A 95 2.68 -32.35 23.63
CA ALA A 95 3.01 -33.32 22.60
C ALA A 95 4.47 -33.80 22.73
N ILE A 96 5.42 -32.88 22.92
CA ILE A 96 6.84 -33.19 23.16
C ILE A 96 6.99 -34.04 24.43
N LYS A 97 6.37 -33.63 25.54
CA LYS A 97 6.44 -34.36 26.81
C LYS A 97 5.90 -35.79 26.69
N ALA A 98 4.89 -36.00 25.85
CA ALA A 98 4.30 -37.30 25.57
C ALA A 98 5.05 -38.12 24.49
N GLY A 99 6.15 -37.60 23.92
CA GLY A 99 6.86 -38.26 22.82
C GLY A 99 6.07 -38.33 21.50
N ARG A 100 5.06 -37.45 21.33
CA ARG A 100 4.23 -37.36 20.12
C ARG A 100 4.73 -36.23 19.21
N SER A 101 4.60 -36.41 17.91
CA SER A 101 4.85 -35.33 16.95
C SER A 101 3.67 -34.35 16.94
N PHE A 102 3.97 -33.06 17.08
CA PHE A 102 2.98 -32.00 16.96
C PHE A 102 2.68 -31.71 15.50
N LYS A 103 1.41 -31.74 15.12
CA LYS A 103 0.94 -31.46 13.76
C LYS A 103 0.11 -30.19 13.80
N LEU A 104 0.71 -29.07 13.40
CA LEU A 104 0.06 -27.75 13.41
C LEU A 104 -1.21 -27.70 12.54
N LEU A 105 -1.23 -28.52 11.50
CA LEU A 105 -2.38 -28.76 10.65
C LEU A 105 -2.38 -30.25 10.34
N GLU A 106 -3.49 -30.94 10.55
CA GLU A 106 -3.67 -32.20 9.85
C GLU A 106 -3.55 -31.88 8.35
N PRO A 107 -2.70 -32.61 7.60
CA PRO A 107 -2.74 -32.48 6.16
C PRO A 107 -4.17 -32.77 5.76
N VAL A 108 -4.88 -31.76 5.28
CA VAL A 108 -6.15 -31.94 4.59
C VAL A 108 -5.78 -32.78 3.38
N LEU A 109 -5.82 -34.10 3.55
CA LEU A 109 -5.60 -35.06 2.49
C LEU A 109 -6.74 -34.81 1.52
N ASP A 110 -6.41 -34.01 0.50
CA ASP A 110 -7.14 -33.77 -0.73
C ASP A 110 -8.49 -34.51 -0.81
N THR A 111 -9.55 -33.83 -0.39
CA THR A 111 -10.92 -34.15 -0.81
C THR A 111 -11.07 -34.11 -2.34
N SER A 112 -10.05 -33.65 -3.08
CA SER A 112 -9.95 -33.72 -4.54
C SER A 112 -10.07 -35.14 -5.12
N LYS A 113 -9.77 -36.21 -4.36
CA LYS A 113 -9.98 -37.57 -4.89
C LYS A 113 -11.43 -38.06 -4.77
N HIS A 114 -12.18 -37.61 -3.77
CA HIS A 114 -13.54 -38.12 -3.52
C HIS A 114 -14.61 -37.51 -4.46
N VAL A 115 -14.33 -36.34 -5.06
CA VAL A 115 -15.24 -35.72 -6.03
C VAL A 115 -15.10 -36.35 -7.42
N VAL A 116 -13.90 -36.78 -7.82
CA VAL A 116 -13.70 -37.42 -9.14
C VAL A 116 -14.27 -38.84 -9.17
N GLU A 117 -14.19 -39.58 -8.07
CA GLU A 117 -14.74 -40.94 -7.97
C GLU A 117 -16.28 -40.94 -7.88
N SER A 118 -16.89 -39.85 -7.37
CA SER A 118 -18.35 -39.69 -7.36
C SER A 118 -18.95 -39.33 -8.73
N ILE A 119 -18.15 -38.80 -9.67
CA ILE A 119 -18.60 -38.45 -11.03
C ILE A 119 -18.47 -39.65 -12.00
N LEU A 120 -17.62 -40.63 -11.69
CA LEU A 120 -17.42 -41.83 -12.52
C LEU A 120 -18.27 -43.04 -12.12
N SER A 121 -19.10 -42.93 -11.08
CA SER A 121 -20.02 -44.00 -10.61
C SER A 121 -21.50 -43.67 -10.83
N VAL A 122 -21.84 -43.02 -11.94
CA VAL A 122 -23.25 -42.88 -12.39
C VAL A 122 -23.38 -43.51 -13.78
N ASP A 123 -23.45 -44.83 -13.83
CA ASP A 123 -24.21 -45.55 -14.86
C ASP A 123 -24.47 -47.00 -14.41
N GLN A 124 -25.68 -47.29 -13.91
CA GLN A 124 -26.50 -48.40 -14.41
C GLN A 124 -27.87 -48.45 -13.74
N ASP A 125 -28.88 -48.63 -14.58
CA ASP A 125 -30.29 -48.97 -14.32
C ASP A 125 -31.28 -47.82 -14.10
N GLN A 126 -31.92 -47.36 -15.20
CA GLN A 126 -33.39 -47.46 -15.40
C GLN A 126 -33.91 -46.88 -16.75
N PRO A 127 -35.16 -47.20 -17.17
CA PRO A 127 -35.48 -47.58 -18.54
C PRO A 127 -36.00 -46.45 -19.44
N LYS A 128 -35.93 -46.77 -20.74
CA LYS A 128 -36.58 -46.11 -21.89
C LYS A 128 -38.00 -45.64 -21.57
N ASN A 129 -38.26 -44.34 -21.76
CA ASN A 129 -39.55 -43.89 -22.25
C ASN A 129 -39.40 -42.68 -23.18
N GLN A 130 -39.94 -42.86 -24.38
CA GLN A 130 -40.00 -41.90 -25.46
C GLN A 130 -41.02 -40.80 -25.14
N VAL A 131 -40.66 -39.53 -25.33
CA VAL A 131 -41.60 -38.51 -25.82
C VAL A 131 -40.85 -37.53 -26.72
N THR A 132 -41.25 -37.54 -27.98
CA THR A 132 -40.89 -36.61 -29.05
C THR A 132 -41.69 -35.31 -28.88
N VAL A 133 -41.06 -34.16 -28.68
CA VAL A 133 -41.62 -32.86 -29.12
C VAL A 133 -40.48 -31.94 -29.53
N ALA A 134 -40.49 -31.58 -30.82
CA ALA A 134 -39.62 -30.58 -31.43
C ALA A 134 -40.09 -29.17 -31.05
N HIS A 135 -39.18 -28.28 -30.62
CA HIS A 135 -39.39 -26.83 -30.66
C HIS A 135 -38.06 -26.11 -30.95
N ALA A 136 -38.12 -25.21 -31.93
CA ALA A 136 -37.01 -24.44 -32.48
C ALA A 136 -36.52 -23.33 -31.51
N PRO A 137 -35.25 -22.89 -31.62
CA PRO A 137 -34.74 -21.78 -30.83
C PRO A 137 -35.06 -20.42 -31.47
N PRO A 138 -35.49 -19.39 -30.71
CA PRO A 138 -35.51 -18.03 -31.20
C PRO A 138 -34.12 -17.40 -31.09
N THR A 139 -33.76 -16.73 -32.18
CA THR A 139 -32.58 -15.89 -32.36
C THR A 139 -32.68 -14.66 -31.47
N LEU A 140 -31.73 -14.44 -30.56
CA LEU A 140 -31.61 -13.17 -29.83
C LEU A 140 -30.73 -12.20 -30.62
N SER A 141 -31.37 -11.14 -31.11
CA SER A 141 -30.79 -10.05 -31.87
C SER A 141 -30.09 -9.05 -30.93
N LEU A 142 -28.82 -8.79 -31.24
CA LEU A 142 -27.98 -7.75 -30.67
C LEU A 142 -28.24 -6.47 -31.45
N ASN A 143 -28.89 -5.45 -30.85
CA ASN A 143 -28.71 -4.03 -31.21
C ASN A 143 -29.55 -3.07 -30.34
N GLN A 144 -29.00 -1.86 -30.16
CA GLN A 144 -29.61 -0.60 -29.72
C GLN A 144 -29.87 -0.39 -28.22
N LEU A 145 -29.02 0.46 -27.61
CA LEU A 145 -29.50 1.79 -27.19
C LEU A 145 -28.32 2.78 -27.11
N GLN A 146 -28.23 3.66 -28.11
CA GLN A 146 -27.61 4.98 -28.01
C GLN A 146 -28.67 5.94 -27.49
N HIS A 147 -28.45 6.63 -26.37
CA HIS A 147 -29.07 7.92 -26.12
C HIS A 147 -28.16 8.83 -25.27
N ASN A 148 -27.64 9.84 -25.95
CA ASN A 148 -27.40 11.23 -25.53
C ASN A 148 -27.38 11.55 -24.02
N SER A 149 -26.21 11.92 -23.52
CA SER A 149 -26.09 12.76 -22.32
C SER A 149 -25.69 14.18 -22.72
N ALA A 150 -26.65 15.08 -22.62
CA ALA A 150 -26.44 16.52 -22.68
C ALA A 150 -25.81 16.98 -21.36
N ASN A 151 -24.67 17.64 -21.47
CA ASN A 151 -23.96 18.32 -20.39
C ASN A 151 -24.48 19.77 -20.30
N PRO A 152 -24.88 20.26 -19.13
CA PRO A 152 -24.54 21.65 -18.80
C PRO A 152 -24.17 21.88 -17.33
N GLY A 153 -23.22 22.80 -17.11
CA GLY A 153 -22.88 23.41 -15.82
C GLY A 153 -21.42 23.16 -15.45
N SER A 154 -20.43 23.89 -15.96
CA SER A 154 -20.19 25.34 -15.77
C SER A 154 -20.27 25.75 -14.28
N PHE A 155 -19.18 25.52 -13.56
CA PHE A 155 -18.95 26.15 -12.26
C PHE A 155 -18.00 27.33 -12.44
N ALA A 156 -18.52 28.50 -12.07
CA ALA A 156 -17.84 29.77 -12.05
C ALA A 156 -16.67 29.76 -11.05
N ASN A 157 -15.58 30.38 -11.48
CA ASN A 157 -14.42 30.72 -10.68
C ASN A 157 -14.82 31.66 -9.52
N HIS A 158 -14.54 31.25 -8.29
CA HIS A 158 -14.47 32.18 -7.17
C HIS A 158 -13.00 32.55 -6.92
N SER A 159 -12.69 33.81 -7.25
CA SER A 159 -11.47 34.52 -6.88
C SER A 159 -11.30 34.57 -5.36
N VAL A 160 -10.09 34.28 -4.88
CA VAL A 160 -9.69 34.48 -3.49
C VAL A 160 -8.74 35.70 -3.43
N PRO A 161 -8.84 36.60 -2.44
CA PRO A 161 -8.03 37.81 -2.40
C PRO A 161 -6.59 37.52 -1.96
N ALA A 162 -5.64 38.14 -2.66
CA ALA A 162 -4.23 38.16 -2.29
C ALA A 162 -4.03 38.88 -0.95
N LEU A 163 -3.53 38.15 0.05
CA LEU A 163 -2.99 38.72 1.29
C LEU A 163 -1.48 38.93 1.16
N ARG A 164 -1.07 40.10 1.63
CA ARG A 164 0.18 40.78 1.37
C ARG A 164 1.37 40.07 2.01
N THR A 165 2.41 39.86 1.23
CA THR A 165 3.76 39.52 1.65
C THR A 165 4.35 40.67 2.46
N SER A 166 4.68 40.41 3.72
CA SER A 166 5.45 41.33 4.58
C SER A 166 6.93 41.03 4.42
N THR A 167 7.62 41.96 3.77
CA THR A 167 9.08 42.02 3.63
C THR A 167 9.71 42.32 4.99
N ILE A 168 10.63 41.47 5.45
CA ILE A 168 11.52 41.74 6.60
C ILE A 168 12.96 41.69 6.08
N PRO A 169 13.81 42.70 6.40
CA PRO A 169 15.13 42.88 5.81
C PRO A 169 16.21 41.99 6.46
N SER A 170 17.11 41.48 5.62
CA SER A 170 18.33 40.76 6.01
C SER A 170 19.40 41.69 6.59
N PRO A 171 20.06 41.30 7.70
CA PRO A 171 21.30 41.94 8.13
C PRO A 171 22.51 41.39 7.37
N HIS A 172 23.39 42.32 7.07
CA HIS A 172 24.64 42.26 6.32
C HIS A 172 25.74 41.77 7.25
N ASN A 173 26.46 40.70 6.87
CA ASN A 173 27.72 40.33 7.50
C ASN A 173 28.85 40.41 6.48
N THR A 174 29.68 41.42 6.70
CA THR A 174 30.99 41.67 6.12
C THR A 174 31.96 40.58 6.58
N THR A 175 32.49 39.77 5.68
CA THR A 175 33.61 38.87 6.00
C THR A 175 34.75 39.07 5.01
N THR A 176 35.81 39.61 5.59
CA THR A 176 37.15 39.90 5.11
C THR A 176 37.80 38.72 4.38
N GLN A 177 38.32 39.00 3.19
CA GLN A 177 39.14 38.10 2.38
C GLN A 177 40.63 38.37 2.67
N PRO A 178 41.46 37.35 2.93
CA PRO A 178 42.90 37.47 2.78
C PRO A 178 43.33 37.00 1.39
N GLU A 179 43.96 37.94 0.72
CA GLU A 179 44.85 37.83 -0.42
C GLU A 179 46.01 36.84 -0.18
N ILE A 180 46.20 35.88 -1.07
CA ILE A 180 47.54 35.34 -1.36
C ILE A 180 47.64 34.83 -2.80
N HIS A 181 48.81 35.08 -3.35
CA HIS A 181 49.18 35.15 -4.76
C HIS A 181 49.13 33.80 -5.50
N SER A 182 48.65 33.83 -6.75
CA SER A 182 48.76 32.71 -7.70
C SER A 182 49.56 33.15 -8.93
N THR A 183 50.84 32.79 -8.95
CA THR A 183 51.72 32.92 -10.11
C THR A 183 51.45 31.78 -11.09
N ASN A 184 50.94 32.12 -12.27
CA ASN A 184 50.67 31.18 -13.36
C ASN A 184 51.78 31.30 -14.43
N PRO A 185 52.51 30.23 -14.78
CA PRO A 185 53.40 30.26 -15.94
C PRO A 185 52.62 29.92 -17.22
N THR A 186 52.64 30.87 -18.16
CA THR A 186 52.22 30.72 -19.55
C THR A 186 52.98 29.57 -20.21
N GLN A 187 52.30 28.46 -20.48
CA GLN A 187 52.76 27.45 -21.44
C GLN A 187 51.97 27.61 -22.73
N SER A 188 52.71 27.92 -23.78
CA SER A 188 52.32 27.95 -25.18
C SER A 188 51.81 26.57 -25.62
N ILE A 189 50.50 26.49 -25.89
CA ILE A 189 49.88 25.29 -26.46
C ILE A 189 49.95 25.38 -27.98
N SER A 190 50.64 24.41 -28.56
CA SER A 190 50.78 24.16 -29.98
C SER A 190 49.43 23.75 -30.58
N VAL A 191 49.04 24.41 -31.67
CA VAL A 191 47.81 24.15 -32.42
C VAL A 191 48.06 22.93 -33.31
N SER A 192 47.66 21.74 -32.85
CA SER A 192 47.66 20.53 -33.67
C SER A 192 46.28 20.34 -34.27
N SER A 193 46.20 20.58 -35.57
CA SER A 193 45.05 20.32 -36.43
C SER A 193 44.78 18.81 -36.52
N SER A 194 43.92 18.30 -35.64
CA SER A 194 43.45 16.91 -35.72
C SER A 194 42.22 16.82 -36.62
N THR A 195 42.41 16.05 -37.68
CA THR A 195 41.45 15.61 -38.69
C THR A 195 40.16 15.06 -38.08
N ALA A 196 39.03 15.59 -38.55
CA ALA A 196 37.68 15.11 -38.26
C ALA A 196 37.53 13.64 -38.67
N SER A 197 37.44 12.75 -37.69
CA SER A 197 37.14 11.33 -37.88
C SER A 197 35.80 11.00 -37.20
N LEU A 198 34.76 11.01 -38.04
CA LEU A 198 33.52 10.23 -37.97
C LEU A 198 33.06 9.71 -36.59
N GLU A 199 32.32 10.57 -35.87
CA GLU A 199 31.55 10.25 -34.66
C GLU A 199 30.35 9.34 -34.97
N LYS A 200 30.54 8.01 -34.95
CA LYS A 200 29.44 7.03 -35.07
C LYS A 200 29.35 6.04 -33.89
N ASN A 201 30.01 6.31 -32.77
CA ASN A 201 30.10 5.37 -31.64
C ASN A 201 29.50 5.84 -30.30
N THR A 202 28.71 6.91 -30.26
CA THR A 202 28.48 7.60 -28.98
C THR A 202 27.15 7.32 -28.27
N THR A 203 26.15 6.68 -28.89
CA THR A 203 24.85 6.43 -28.22
C THR A 203 24.82 5.08 -27.51
N ALA A 204 25.08 3.99 -28.24
CA ALA A 204 25.03 2.63 -27.67
C ALA A 204 26.04 2.42 -26.53
N GLN A 205 27.21 3.04 -26.63
CA GLN A 205 28.26 2.94 -25.61
C GLN A 205 27.92 3.74 -24.34
N ARG A 206 27.20 4.87 -24.48
CA ARG A 206 26.66 5.62 -23.34
C ARG A 206 25.50 4.86 -22.69
N GLU A 207 24.60 4.29 -23.48
CA GLU A 207 23.50 3.47 -22.98
C GLU A 207 24.00 2.23 -22.22
N ALA A 208 25.04 1.56 -22.74
CA ALA A 208 25.67 0.44 -22.05
C ALA A 208 26.28 0.85 -20.69
N GLY A 209 26.97 1.98 -20.63
CA GLY A 209 27.50 2.51 -19.37
C GLY A 209 26.41 2.87 -18.36
N ILE A 210 25.28 3.41 -18.82
CA ILE A 210 24.12 3.72 -17.97
C ILE A 210 23.51 2.44 -17.39
N LEU A 211 23.39 1.38 -18.18
CA LEU A 211 22.84 0.09 -17.72
C LEU A 211 23.76 -0.63 -16.72
N ASP A 212 25.08 -0.54 -16.88
CA ASP A 212 26.05 -1.14 -15.96
C ASP A 212 26.07 -0.43 -14.60
N ASP A 213 26.05 0.91 -14.63
CA ASP A 213 25.89 1.74 -13.43
C ASP A 213 24.56 1.43 -12.70
N MET A 214 23.48 1.18 -13.45
CA MET A 214 22.19 0.77 -12.91
C MET A 214 22.23 -0.60 -12.22
N SER A 215 22.87 -1.58 -12.84
CA SER A 215 23.03 -2.92 -12.27
C SER A 215 23.81 -2.85 -10.95
N THR A 216 24.83 -1.98 -10.90
CA THR A 216 25.66 -1.76 -9.71
C THR A 216 24.86 -1.17 -8.55
N VAL A 217 24.04 -0.13 -8.81
CA VAL A 217 23.15 0.45 -7.80
C VAL A 217 22.17 -0.59 -7.25
N ILE A 218 21.56 -1.40 -8.13
CA ILE A 218 20.60 -2.45 -7.72
C ILE A 218 21.27 -3.50 -6.82
N ALA A 219 22.45 -3.99 -7.23
CA ALA A 219 23.24 -4.93 -6.43
C ALA A 219 23.64 -4.33 -5.07
N GLY A 220 23.88 -3.01 -5.03
CA GLY A 220 24.13 -2.26 -3.81
C GLY A 220 22.96 -2.28 -2.82
N LEU A 221 21.69 -2.21 -3.27
CA LEU A 221 20.56 -2.30 -2.34
C LEU A 221 20.38 -3.69 -1.74
N GLU A 222 20.60 -4.73 -2.53
CA GLU A 222 20.38 -6.10 -2.10
C GLU A 222 21.47 -6.58 -1.15
N ARG A 223 22.69 -6.03 -1.28
CA ARG A 223 23.85 -6.44 -0.50
C ARG A 223 23.99 -5.75 0.87
N CYS A 224 23.19 -4.74 1.19
CA CYS A 224 23.33 -4.05 2.48
C CYS A 224 22.87 -4.91 3.67
N VAL A 225 23.84 -5.33 4.47
CA VAL A 225 23.69 -6.09 5.70
C VAL A 225 23.87 -5.15 6.89
N GLY A 226 22.80 -4.45 7.24
CA GLY A 226 22.73 -3.70 8.50
C GLY A 226 22.18 -2.28 8.38
N LEU A 227 21.76 -1.73 9.51
CA LEU A 227 21.11 -0.42 9.58
C LEU A 227 22.06 0.74 9.25
N ARG A 228 23.36 0.63 9.58
CA ARG A 228 24.37 1.66 9.26
C ARG A 228 24.48 1.88 7.76
N GLN A 229 24.64 0.80 7.00
CA GLN A 229 24.74 0.85 5.54
C GLN A 229 23.44 1.36 4.90
N ILE A 230 22.28 0.97 5.45
CA ILE A 230 20.99 1.49 4.98
C ILE A 230 20.90 3.02 5.14
N ILE A 231 21.31 3.56 6.29
CA ILE A 231 21.30 5.00 6.54
C ILE A 231 22.28 5.71 5.60
N GLU A 232 23.48 5.16 5.42
CA GLU A 232 24.49 5.70 4.50
C GLU A 232 23.99 5.74 3.06
N GLN A 233 23.30 4.70 2.57
CA GLN A 233 22.70 4.69 1.23
C GLN A 233 21.57 5.69 1.04
N ILE A 234 20.87 6.06 2.11
CA ILE A 234 19.83 7.09 2.04
C ILE A 234 20.48 8.46 1.98
N GLU A 235 21.52 8.69 2.78
CA GLU A 235 22.29 9.94 2.79
C GLU A 235 23.09 10.16 1.51
N SER A 236 23.58 9.08 0.87
CA SER A 236 24.24 9.16 -0.44
C SER A 236 23.27 9.49 -1.59
N GLY A 237 21.96 9.42 -1.33
CA GLY A 237 20.92 9.68 -2.33
C GLY A 237 20.59 8.49 -3.24
N GLU A 238 21.21 7.32 -3.05
CA GLU A 238 20.93 6.11 -3.86
C GLU A 238 19.45 5.72 -3.82
N VAL A 239 18.85 5.76 -2.62
CA VAL A 239 17.42 5.44 -2.44
C VAL A 239 16.52 6.41 -3.21
N GLN A 240 16.87 7.69 -3.24
CA GLN A 240 16.13 8.70 -4.00
C GLN A 240 16.32 8.51 -5.50
N ALA A 241 17.54 8.21 -5.97
CA ALA A 241 17.82 7.94 -7.38
C ALA A 241 17.00 6.77 -7.93
N ILE A 242 16.79 5.72 -7.14
CA ILE A 242 15.95 4.57 -7.53
C ILE A 242 14.48 4.97 -7.58
N ARG A 243 14.02 5.78 -6.63
CA ARG A 243 12.64 6.30 -6.66
C ARG A 243 12.41 7.19 -7.86
N ASP A 244 13.33 8.09 -8.19
CA ASP A 244 13.17 9.00 -9.33
C ASP A 244 13.18 8.23 -10.66
N ARG A 245 13.97 7.16 -10.74
CA ARG A 245 14.14 6.37 -11.96
C ARG A 245 13.05 5.32 -12.18
N TYR A 246 12.58 4.66 -11.12
CA TYR A 246 11.60 3.56 -11.24
C TYR A 246 10.24 3.88 -10.61
N GLY A 247 10.21 4.78 -9.64
CA GLY A 247 9.01 5.13 -8.91
C GLY A 247 8.01 5.95 -9.73
N PRO A 248 6.84 6.23 -9.16
CA PRO A 248 5.86 7.12 -9.78
C PRO A 248 6.46 8.53 -9.94
N SER A 249 6.35 9.12 -11.13
CA SER A 249 6.93 10.44 -11.44
C SER A 249 6.34 11.58 -10.60
N GLU A 250 5.17 11.38 -9.99
CA GLU A 250 4.51 12.37 -9.13
C GLU A 250 4.25 11.80 -7.73
N PRO A 251 4.80 12.42 -6.67
CA PRO A 251 4.48 12.01 -5.30
C PRO A 251 3.00 12.24 -5.01
N GLY A 252 2.29 11.16 -4.64
CA GLY A 252 0.87 11.21 -4.25
C GLY A 252 -0.13 10.93 -5.36
N ARG A 253 0.31 10.77 -6.62
CA ARG A 253 -0.54 10.26 -7.71
C ARG A 253 -0.12 8.85 -8.08
N ARG A 254 -1.12 7.99 -8.38
CA ARG A 254 -0.89 6.67 -8.98
C ARG A 254 -0.49 6.84 -10.45
N GLY A 255 0.64 7.47 -10.70
CA GLY A 255 1.23 7.53 -12.02
C GLY A 255 1.66 6.13 -12.50
N THR A 256 1.85 5.98 -13.80
CA THR A 256 2.39 4.76 -14.40
C THR A 256 3.83 4.59 -13.94
N ALA A 257 4.04 3.81 -12.88
CA ALA A 257 5.39 3.45 -12.42
C ALA A 257 6.06 2.52 -13.44
N HIS A 258 7.40 2.46 -13.40
CA HIS A 258 8.13 1.48 -14.18
C HIS A 258 7.71 0.06 -13.77
N SER A 259 7.65 -0.89 -14.70
CA SER A 259 7.23 -2.28 -14.39
C SER A 259 8.06 -2.93 -13.28
N SER A 260 9.37 -2.62 -13.26
CA SER A 260 10.30 -3.05 -12.21
C SER A 260 10.07 -2.42 -10.83
N TRP A 261 9.28 -1.35 -10.70
CA TRP A 261 9.05 -0.66 -9.42
C TRP A 261 8.50 -1.59 -8.35
N SER A 262 7.62 -2.52 -8.74
CA SER A 262 7.05 -3.50 -7.80
C SER A 262 8.13 -4.25 -7.00
N LYS A 263 9.25 -4.59 -7.66
CA LYS A 263 10.38 -5.29 -7.04
C LYS A 263 11.06 -4.45 -5.94
N TYR A 264 11.18 -3.14 -6.15
CA TYR A 264 11.96 -2.25 -5.27
C TYR A 264 11.11 -1.45 -4.29
N SER A 265 9.80 -1.32 -4.54
CA SER A 265 8.89 -0.44 -3.82
C SER A 265 8.88 -0.69 -2.30
N ASN A 266 8.81 -1.94 -1.88
CA ASN A 266 8.83 -2.34 -0.47
C ASN A 266 10.17 -2.03 0.18
N LEU A 267 11.28 -2.27 -0.53
CA LEU A 267 12.63 -2.04 -0.02
C LEU A 267 12.89 -0.54 0.16
N VAL A 268 12.59 0.28 -0.86
CA VAL A 268 12.69 1.74 -0.82
C VAL A 268 11.83 2.31 0.31
N SER A 269 10.56 1.89 0.40
CA SER A 269 9.65 2.36 1.45
C SER A 269 10.11 2.01 2.86
N LYS A 270 10.67 0.81 3.06
CA LYS A 270 11.23 0.38 4.35
C LYS A 270 12.42 1.24 4.74
N ARG A 271 13.35 1.49 3.81
CA ARG A 271 14.54 2.31 4.01
C ARG A 271 14.17 3.75 4.36
N GLU A 272 13.29 4.37 3.58
CA GLU A 272 12.77 5.71 3.87
C GLU A 272 12.10 5.81 5.24
N ARG A 273 11.35 4.78 5.64
CA ARG A 273 10.75 4.73 6.98
C ARG A 273 11.80 4.70 8.08
N ILE A 274 12.87 3.93 7.93
CA ILE A 274 13.98 3.89 8.89
C ILE A 274 14.62 5.27 9.03
N TYR A 275 14.90 5.95 7.92
CA TYR A 275 15.49 7.29 7.95
C TYR A 275 14.54 8.34 8.51
N ARG A 276 13.23 8.19 8.28
CA ARG A 276 12.22 9.04 8.90
C ARG A 276 12.22 8.91 10.42
N VAL A 277 12.30 7.69 10.96
CA VAL A 277 12.42 7.48 12.42
C VAL A 277 13.70 8.11 12.95
N LEU A 278 14.84 7.91 12.28
CA LEU A 278 16.11 8.54 12.66
C LEU A 278 16.00 10.08 12.71
N THR A 279 15.40 10.70 11.70
CA THR A 279 15.30 12.16 11.60
C THR A 279 14.25 12.76 12.52
N GLN A 280 13.09 12.11 12.67
CA GLN A 280 11.96 12.63 13.47
C GLN A 280 12.10 12.33 14.96
N ASP A 281 12.42 11.07 15.32
CA ASP A 281 12.39 10.63 16.72
C ASP A 281 13.74 10.78 17.42
N PHE A 282 14.83 10.78 16.63
CA PHE A 282 16.20 10.88 17.13
C PHE A 282 16.91 12.17 16.71
N ALA A 283 16.21 13.11 16.05
CA ALA A 283 16.78 14.38 15.58
C ALA A 283 18.04 14.21 14.70
N GLY A 284 18.17 13.07 14.01
CA GLY A 284 19.36 12.74 13.22
C GLY A 284 20.54 12.19 14.03
N ASP A 285 20.42 11.99 15.34
CA ASP A 285 21.45 11.39 16.19
C ASP A 285 21.55 9.87 15.93
N LYS A 286 22.52 9.51 15.08
CA LYS A 286 22.77 8.13 14.68
C LYS A 286 23.19 7.24 15.86
N ASP A 287 24.00 7.75 16.78
CA ASP A 287 24.55 6.94 17.87
C ASP A 287 23.47 6.63 18.91
N ARG A 288 22.61 7.61 19.22
CA ARG A 288 21.44 7.39 20.06
C ARG A 288 20.46 6.41 19.41
N PHE A 289 20.24 6.53 18.10
CA PHE A 289 19.40 5.58 17.34
C PHE A 289 19.95 4.15 17.42
N PHE A 290 21.24 3.94 17.15
CA PHE A 290 21.84 2.60 17.19
C PHE A 290 21.89 2.00 18.60
N THR A 291 22.11 2.83 19.62
CA THR A 291 22.04 2.40 21.03
C THR A 291 20.64 1.90 21.36
N ALA A 292 19.60 2.68 21.04
CA ALA A 292 18.21 2.30 21.29
C ALA A 292 17.79 1.02 20.54
N VAL A 293 18.19 0.87 19.28
CA VAL A 293 17.91 -0.35 18.51
C VAL A 293 18.62 -1.57 19.11
N SER A 294 19.88 -1.41 19.52
CA SER A 294 20.64 -2.49 20.17
C SER A 294 19.94 -2.96 21.46
N GLU A 295 19.51 -2.04 22.31
CA GLU A 295 18.77 -2.36 23.54
C GLU A 295 17.45 -3.10 23.26
N ILE A 296 16.71 -2.69 22.22
CA ILE A 296 15.47 -3.37 21.82
C ILE A 296 15.76 -4.79 21.35
N LEU A 297 16.80 -4.98 20.53
CA LEU A 297 17.18 -6.31 20.03
C LEU A 297 17.61 -7.24 21.17
N GLU A 298 18.38 -6.73 22.13
CA GLU A 298 18.76 -7.50 23.32
C GLU A 298 17.54 -7.92 24.16
N LYS A 299 16.58 -7.01 24.36
CA LYS A 299 15.32 -7.33 25.06
C LYS A 299 14.53 -8.40 24.32
N VAL A 300 14.40 -8.30 23.00
CA VAL A 300 13.70 -9.30 22.17
C VAL A 300 14.40 -10.66 22.24
N GLN A 301 15.73 -10.69 22.15
CA GLN A 301 16.51 -11.92 22.28
C GLN A 301 16.40 -12.54 23.67
N LYS A 302 16.33 -11.72 24.72
CA LYS A 302 16.09 -12.18 26.09
C LYS A 302 14.71 -12.82 26.21
N ILE A 303 13.66 -12.13 25.76
CA ILE A 303 12.29 -12.67 25.75
C ILE A 303 12.25 -14.00 24.99
N SER A 304 12.83 -14.06 23.78
CA SER A 304 12.87 -15.29 22.99
C SER A 304 13.58 -16.46 23.71
N ARG A 305 14.63 -16.19 24.49
CA ARG A 305 15.30 -17.21 25.30
C ARG A 305 14.43 -17.69 26.46
N ASP A 306 13.74 -16.77 27.14
CA ASP A 306 12.91 -17.08 28.30
C ASP A 306 11.66 -17.90 27.91
N PHE A 307 11.13 -17.71 26.70
CA PHE A 307 9.96 -18.44 26.18
C PHE A 307 10.27 -19.82 25.57
N ASN A 308 11.54 -20.13 25.28
CA ASN A 308 11.98 -21.41 24.69
C ASN A 308 12.32 -22.51 25.73
N PHE A 309 11.96 -22.32 27.00
CA PHE A 309 11.96 -23.34 28.05
C PHE A 309 10.55 -23.94 28.22
#